data_AF-A0A7W1CG11-F1
#
_entry.id   AF-A0A7W1CG11-F1
#
_cell.length_a   1.000
_cell.length_b   1.000
_cell.length_c   1.000
_cell.angle_alpha   90.00
_cell.angle_beta   90.00
_cell.angle_gamma   90.00
#
_symmetry.space_group_name_H-M   'P 1'
#
loop_
_entity.id
_entity.type
_entity.pdbx_description
1 polymer ?
#
loop_
_entity_poly.entity_id
_entity_poly.type
_entity_poly.pdbx_seq_one_letter_code
_entity_poly.pdbx_strand_id
1 'polypeptide(L)'
;QTLQTDIAKLQDQARANPNVPIKPETVNPKLDEYEKLGREFKFKQEDYKAKAERRQAAVMGPVRLDIGNALQEFAKKNGYMMILDASKLDGAGLLLAFDEKYDITKDFITFYNTRPAATAAK
;
A
#
# COMPACT_ATOMS: atom_id res chain seq x y z
N GLN A 1 -2.34 -16.58 18.36
CA GLN A 1 -2.24 -16.26 19.80
C GLN A 1 -2.27 -17.49 20.69
N THR A 2 -2.90 -18.61 20.29
CA THR A 2 -3.06 -19.83 21.11
C THR A 2 -1.75 -20.48 21.56
N LEU A 3 -0.78 -20.69 20.67
CA LEU A 3 0.47 -21.41 20.97
C LEU A 3 1.43 -20.69 21.93
N GLN A 4 1.51 -19.36 21.89
CA GLN A 4 2.36 -18.58 22.79
C GLN A 4 1.80 -18.59 24.22
N THR A 5 0.47 -18.53 24.33
CA THR A 5 -0.26 -18.73 25.59
C THR A 5 -0.08 -20.15 26.11
N ASP A 6 -0.02 -21.15 25.23
CA ASP A 6 0.19 -22.55 25.63
C ASP A 6 1.62 -22.80 26.14
N ILE A 7 2.64 -22.19 25.52
CA ILE A 7 4.04 -22.27 26.00
C ILE A 7 4.19 -21.55 27.35
N ALA A 8 3.61 -20.35 27.51
CA ALA A 8 3.63 -19.62 28.77
C ALA A 8 2.92 -20.41 29.89
N LYS A 9 1.76 -21.00 29.58
CA LYS A 9 1.03 -21.89 30.52
C LYS A 9 1.85 -23.11 30.91
N LEU A 10 2.55 -23.75 29.97
CA LEU A 10 3.41 -24.89 30.27
C LEU A 10 4.58 -24.48 31.17
N GLN A 11 5.21 -23.33 30.92
CA GLN A 11 6.29 -22.80 31.77
C GLN A 11 5.79 -22.43 33.18
N ASP A 12 4.62 -21.82 33.29
CA ASP A 12 4.00 -21.46 34.57
C ASP A 12 3.57 -22.71 35.36
N GLN A 13 3.04 -23.73 34.68
CA GLN A 13 2.72 -25.03 35.30
C GLN A 13 3.97 -25.76 35.82
N ALA A 14 5.10 -25.63 35.13
CA ALA A 14 6.40 -26.15 35.60
C ALA A 14 6.89 -25.46 36.88
N ARG A 15 6.71 -24.13 36.94
CA ARG A 15 7.12 -23.31 38.09
C ARG A 15 6.20 -23.53 39.29
N ALA A 16 4.92 -23.77 39.05
CA ALA A 16 3.92 -24.00 40.08
C ALA A 16 3.94 -25.42 40.68
N ASN A 17 4.49 -26.41 39.97
CA ASN A 17 4.52 -27.79 40.45
C ASN A 17 5.88 -28.48 40.16
N PRO A 18 6.79 -28.55 41.16
CA PRO A 18 8.15 -29.10 41.01
C PRO A 18 8.23 -30.56 40.55
N ASN A 19 7.13 -31.31 40.64
CA ASN A 19 7.04 -32.73 40.27
C ASN A 19 6.63 -32.97 38.80
N VAL A 20 6.44 -31.92 37.99
CA VAL A 20 6.16 -32.06 36.55
C VAL A 20 7.49 -31.98 35.78
N PRO A 21 8.05 -33.09 35.26
CA PRO A 21 9.30 -33.06 34.54
C PRO A 21 9.06 -32.47 33.15
N ILE A 22 9.26 -31.16 32.99
CA ILE A 22 9.36 -30.57 31.66
C ILE A 22 10.72 -30.95 31.10
N LYS A 23 10.75 -31.88 30.15
CA LYS A 23 11.95 -32.18 29.38
C LYS A 23 12.30 -30.94 28.54
N PRO A 24 13.46 -30.29 28.77
CA PRO A 24 13.90 -29.12 28.00
C PRO A 24 13.93 -29.37 26.48
N GLU A 25 14.15 -30.62 26.12
CA GLU A 25 14.13 -31.20 24.76
C GLU A 25 12.82 -30.95 24.00
N THR A 26 11.70 -30.68 24.69
CA THR A 26 10.38 -30.46 24.05
C THR A 26 9.97 -29.00 23.96
N VAL A 27 10.64 -28.11 24.71
CA VAL A 27 10.34 -26.67 24.78
C VAL A 27 11.23 -25.89 23.80
N ASN A 28 12.52 -26.23 23.71
CA ASN A 28 13.45 -25.55 22.81
C ASN A 28 13.04 -25.67 21.33
N PRO A 29 12.65 -26.85 20.80
CA PRO A 29 12.22 -26.96 19.40
C PRO A 29 10.95 -26.17 19.09
N LYS A 30 10.03 -26.05 20.06
CA LYS A 30 8.80 -25.27 19.92
C LYS A 30 9.05 -23.76 19.92
N LEU A 31 10.05 -23.31 20.69
CA LEU A 31 10.53 -21.93 20.65
C LEU A 31 11.21 -21.62 19.31
N ASP A 32 12.09 -22.51 18.84
CA ASP A 32 12.75 -22.37 17.54
C ASP A 32 11.73 -22.34 16.38
N GLU A 33 10.71 -23.20 16.44
CA GLU A 33 9.61 -23.24 15.48
C GLU A 33 8.77 -21.95 15.52
N TYR A 34 8.49 -21.42 16.72
CA TYR A 34 7.79 -20.13 16.87
C TYR A 34 8.59 -18.98 16.27
N GLU A 35 9.89 -18.90 16.56
CA GLU A 35 10.74 -17.86 16.00
C GLU A 35 10.83 -17.96 14.47
N LYS A 36 10.96 -19.19 13.94
CA LYS A 36 10.94 -19.45 12.50
C LYS A 36 9.61 -19.00 11.89
N LEU A 37 8.49 -19.39 12.48
CA LEU A 37 7.16 -19.02 11.99
C LEU A 37 6.92 -17.51 12.08
N GLY A 38 7.40 -16.85 13.13
CA GLY A 38 7.36 -15.40 13.28
C GLY A 38 8.14 -14.67 12.19
N ARG A 39 9.36 -15.13 11.88
CA ARG A 39 10.16 -14.59 10.77
C ARG A 39 9.48 -14.82 9.43
N GLU A 40 8.98 -16.04 9.18
CA GLU A 40 8.25 -16.35 7.94
C GLU A 40 6.98 -15.51 7.78
N PHE A 41 6.23 -15.30 8.86
CA PHE A 41 5.04 -14.46 8.84
C PHE A 41 5.38 -13.00 8.52
N LYS A 42 6.41 -12.44 9.17
CA LYS A 42 6.87 -11.08 8.90
C LYS A 42 7.34 -10.93 7.45
N PHE A 43 8.14 -11.88 6.97
CA PHE A 43 8.60 -11.90 5.58
C PHE A 43 7.43 -11.98 4.60
N LYS A 44 6.46 -12.87 4.81
CA LYS A 44 5.27 -12.99 3.95
C LYS A 44 4.40 -11.74 3.98
N GLN A 45 4.29 -11.08 5.13
CA GLN A 45 3.55 -9.83 5.26
C GLN A 45 4.23 -8.70 4.46
N GLU A 46 5.55 -8.56 4.58
CA GLU A 46 6.33 -7.58 3.82
C GLU A 46 6.30 -7.87 2.31
N ASP A 47 6.45 -9.13 1.91
CA ASP A 47 6.37 -9.56 0.51
C ASP A 47 4.99 -9.30 -0.09
N TYR A 48 3.91 -9.55 0.65
CA TYR A 48 2.55 -9.24 0.19
C TYR A 48 2.35 -7.73 -0.01
N LYS A 49 2.80 -6.90 0.93
CA LYS A 49 2.74 -5.43 0.80
C LYS A 49 3.52 -4.97 -0.44
N ALA A 50 4.76 -5.44 -0.60
CA ALA A 50 5.58 -5.09 -1.75
C ALA A 50 4.95 -5.54 -3.09
N LYS A 51 4.33 -6.72 -3.14
CA LYS A 51 3.60 -7.21 -4.32
C LYS A 51 2.38 -6.35 -4.63
N ALA A 52 1.60 -5.96 -3.62
CA ALA A 52 0.45 -5.09 -3.80
C ALA A 52 0.87 -3.71 -4.34
N GLU A 53 1.90 -3.10 -3.76
CA GLU A 53 2.45 -1.82 -4.22
C GLU A 53 2.97 -1.90 -5.66
N ARG A 54 3.74 -2.94 -6.00
CA ARG A 54 4.21 -3.18 -7.37
C ARG A 54 3.05 -3.35 -8.35
N ARG A 55 2.03 -4.11 -7.96
CA ARG A 55 0.86 -4.33 -8.83
C ARG A 55 0.08 -3.04 -9.02
N GLN A 56 -0.13 -2.26 -7.96
CA GLN A 56 -0.76 -0.96 -8.05
C GLN A 56 0.03 -0.03 -8.99
N ALA A 57 1.36 0.04 -8.86
CA ALA A 57 2.20 0.82 -9.74
C ALA A 57 2.13 0.34 -11.20
N ALA A 58 2.15 -0.97 -11.44
CA ALA A 58 2.08 -1.55 -12.79
C ALA A 58 0.73 -1.30 -13.48
N VAL A 59 -0.37 -1.31 -12.73
CA VAL A 59 -1.71 -1.08 -13.30
C VAL A 59 -2.03 0.41 -13.42
N MET A 60 -1.69 1.22 -12.41
CA MET A 60 -1.99 2.65 -12.39
C MET A 60 -0.96 3.48 -13.16
N GLY A 61 0.26 2.99 -13.34
CA GLY A 61 1.35 3.70 -14.04
C GLY A 61 0.98 4.08 -15.47
N PRO A 62 0.54 3.13 -16.32
CA PRO A 62 0.07 3.43 -17.67
C PRO A 62 -1.08 4.44 -17.70
N VAL A 63 -2.03 4.34 -16.77
CA VAL A 63 -3.16 5.28 -16.65
C VAL A 63 -2.66 6.69 -16.31
N ARG A 64 -1.72 6.82 -15.36
CA ARG A 64 -1.12 8.13 -15.01
C ARG A 64 -0.39 8.75 -16.19
N LEU A 65 0.33 7.94 -16.98
CA LEU A 65 1.03 8.40 -18.17
C LEU A 65 0.04 8.90 -19.24
N ASP A 66 -1.03 8.15 -19.50
CA ASP A 66 -2.05 8.55 -20.46
C ASP A 66 -2.78 9.84 -20.02
N ILE A 67 -3.15 9.95 -18.73
CA ILE A 67 -3.70 11.19 -18.17
C ILE A 67 -2.75 12.36 -18.38
N GLY A 68 -1.44 12.17 -18.13
CA GLY A 68 -0.43 13.22 -18.34
C GLY A 68 -0.34 13.67 -19.79
N ASN A 69 -0.34 12.74 -20.74
CA ASN A 69 -0.34 13.04 -22.17
C ASN A 69 -1.63 13.76 -22.59
N ALA A 70 -2.78 13.29 -22.11
CA ALA A 70 -4.07 13.91 -22.38
C ALA A 70 -4.17 15.32 -21.80
N LEU A 71 -3.62 15.58 -20.61
CA LEU A 71 -3.55 16.92 -20.03
C LEU A 71 -2.75 17.87 -20.90
N GLN A 72 -1.65 17.41 -21.52
CA GLN A 72 -0.88 18.23 -22.46
C GLN A 72 -1.68 18.53 -23.74
N GLU A 73 -2.39 17.54 -24.29
CA GLU A 73 -3.28 17.73 -25.44
C GLU A 73 -4.39 18.74 -25.11
N PHE A 74 -5.03 18.57 -23.96
CA PHE A 74 -6.08 19.45 -23.47
C PHE A 74 -5.57 20.88 -23.25
N ALA A 75 -4.38 21.03 -22.66
CA ALA A 75 -3.73 22.33 -22.47
C ALA A 75 -3.51 23.05 -23.80
N LYS A 76 -2.90 22.36 -24.78
CA LYS A 76 -2.64 22.91 -26.12
C LYS A 76 -3.94 23.29 -26.84
N LYS A 77 -4.96 22.43 -26.79
CA LYS A 77 -6.24 22.65 -27.48
C LYS A 77 -6.99 23.87 -26.94
N ASN A 78 -6.90 24.11 -25.63
CA ASN A 78 -7.63 25.19 -24.96
C ASN A 78 -6.75 26.43 -24.68
N GLY A 79 -5.50 26.45 -25.16
CA GLY A 79 -4.60 27.59 -25.00
C GLY A 79 -4.06 27.80 -23.59
N TYR A 80 -4.07 26.76 -22.74
CA TYR A 80 -3.47 26.84 -21.41
C TYR A 80 -1.95 26.75 -21.51
N MET A 81 -1.25 27.73 -20.93
CA MET A 81 0.20 27.69 -20.77
C MET A 81 0.62 26.58 -19.78
N MET A 82 -0.17 26.37 -18.73
CA MET A 82 0.13 25.46 -17.63
C MET A 82 -1.16 24.96 -16.97
N ILE A 83 -1.17 23.71 -16.53
CA ILE A 83 -2.20 23.14 -15.67
C ILE A 83 -1.50 22.64 -14.41
N LEU A 84 -2.02 22.99 -13.24
CA LEU A 84 -1.45 22.65 -11.94
C LEU A 84 -2.45 21.81 -11.13
N ASP A 85 -1.91 20.89 -10.33
CA ASP A 85 -2.68 20.05 -9.43
C ASP A 85 -2.91 20.80 -8.11
N ALA A 86 -4.09 21.38 -7.95
CA ALA A 86 -4.44 22.18 -6.78
C ALA A 86 -4.33 21.38 -5.47
N SER A 87 -4.74 20.11 -5.45
CA SER A 87 -4.66 19.26 -4.26
C SER A 87 -3.22 18.99 -3.83
N LYS A 88 -2.29 18.83 -4.79
CA LYS A 88 -0.85 18.71 -4.46
C LYS A 88 -0.26 20.02 -3.94
N LEU A 89 -0.65 21.15 -4.51
CA LEU A 89 -0.17 22.46 -4.04
C LEU A 89 -0.70 22.78 -2.64
N ASP A 90 -1.96 22.45 -2.36
CA ASP A 90 -2.59 22.59 -1.05
C ASP A 90 -1.92 21.67 -0.01
N GLY A 91 -1.74 20.39 -0.34
CA GLY A 91 -1.03 19.44 0.54
C GLY A 91 0.44 19.82 0.82
N ALA A 92 1.07 20.61 -0.05
CA ALA A 92 2.41 21.16 0.13
C ALA A 92 2.42 22.52 0.86
N GLY A 93 1.25 23.08 1.22
CA GLY A 93 1.13 24.40 1.83
C GLY A 93 1.52 25.56 0.90
N LEU A 94 1.54 25.34 -0.41
CA LEU A 94 1.89 26.34 -1.42
C LEU A 94 0.66 27.09 -1.95
N LEU A 95 -0.54 26.60 -1.66
CA LEU A 95 -1.80 27.20 -2.08
C LEU A 95 -2.37 28.03 -0.92
N LEU A 96 -2.42 29.36 -1.11
CA LEU A 96 -2.99 30.27 -0.10
C LEU A 96 -4.49 30.54 -0.34
N ALA A 97 -4.91 30.49 -1.60
CA ALA A 97 -6.29 30.64 -2.02
C ALA A 97 -6.47 30.00 -3.40
N PHE A 98 -7.67 29.47 -3.67
CA PHE A 98 -8.05 28.88 -4.95
C PHE A 98 -9.50 29.27 -5.26
N ASP A 99 -9.73 29.69 -6.50
CA ASP A 99 -11.06 30.02 -7.00
C ASP A 99 -11.53 28.88 -7.92
N GLU A 100 -12.66 28.27 -7.58
CA GLU A 100 -13.24 27.13 -8.30
C GLU A 100 -13.50 27.42 -9.78
N LYS A 101 -13.62 28.70 -10.19
CA LYS A 101 -13.77 29.05 -11.61
C LYS A 101 -12.58 28.66 -12.47
N TYR A 102 -11.41 28.44 -11.86
CA TYR A 102 -10.20 27.98 -12.55
C TYR A 102 -10.02 26.45 -12.45
N ASP A 103 -10.96 25.74 -11.82
CA ASP A 103 -10.96 24.28 -11.81
C ASP A 103 -11.43 23.73 -13.16
N ILE A 104 -10.47 23.21 -13.94
CA ILE A 104 -10.71 22.60 -15.25
C ILE A 104 -11.00 21.09 -15.16
N THR A 105 -11.07 20.51 -13.96
CA THR A 105 -11.14 19.05 -13.75
C THR A 105 -12.34 18.43 -14.46
N LYS A 106 -13.52 19.04 -14.37
CA LYS A 106 -14.74 18.52 -15.02
C LYS A 106 -14.65 18.56 -16.55
N ASP A 107 -14.13 19.66 -17.08
CA ASP A 107 -13.95 19.85 -18.53
C ASP A 107 -12.91 18.89 -19.08
N PHE A 108 -11.81 18.70 -18.34
CA PHE A 108 -10.78 17.74 -18.67
C PHE A 108 -11.31 16.30 -18.63
N ILE A 109 -12.07 15.91 -17.60
CA ILE A 109 -12.67 14.56 -17.53
C ILE A 109 -13.60 14.31 -18.71
N THR A 110 -14.42 15.31 -19.07
CA THR A 110 -15.30 15.22 -20.25
C THR A 110 -14.48 15.02 -21.52
N PHE A 111 -13.43 15.81 -21.73
CA PHE A 111 -12.50 15.61 -22.85
C PHE A 111 -11.83 14.23 -22.83
N TYR A 112 -11.29 13.82 -21.69
CA TYR A 112 -10.55 12.58 -21.52
C TYR A 112 -11.43 11.35 -21.81
N ASN A 113 -12.67 11.35 -21.33
CA ASN A 113 -13.61 10.25 -21.52
C ASN A 113 -14.15 10.15 -22.96
N THR A 114 -13.96 11.16 -23.81
CA THR A 114 -14.24 11.05 -25.26
C THR A 114 -13.12 10.36 -26.03
N ARG A 115 -11.92 10.27 -25.45
CA ARG A 115 -10.81 9.52 -26.07
C ARG A 115 -11.16 8.02 -25.97
N PRO A 116 -10.81 7.22 -26.99
CA PRO A 116 -10.87 5.77 -26.86
C PRO A 116 -10.11 5.39 -25.59
N ALA A 117 -10.67 4.50 -24.76
CA ALA A 117 -9.98 4.04 -23.57
C ALA A 117 -8.58 3.61 -23.98
N ALA A 118 -7.56 4.37 -23.52
CA ALA A 118 -6.18 4.02 -23.78
C ALA A 118 -6.03 2.57 -23.37
N THR A 119 -5.59 1.75 -24.31
CA THR A 119 -5.57 0.30 -24.20
C THR A 119 -4.68 -0.08 -23.00
N ALA A 120 -5.30 -0.15 -21.83
CA ALA A 120 -4.73 -0.75 -20.65
C ALA A 120 -4.58 -2.23 -20.99
N ALA A 121 -3.35 -2.64 -21.27
CA ALA A 121 -2.91 -3.95 -21.76
C ALA A 121 -2.80 -4.09 -23.29
N LYS A 122 -1.61 -3.80 -23.80
CA LYS A 122 -0.83 -4.83 -24.48
C LYS A 122 0.51 -4.99 -23.75
#